data_AF-A0A0J7LM73-F1
#
_entry.id   AF-A0A0J7LM73-F1
#
_cell.length_a   1.000
_cell.length_b   1.000
_cell.length_c   1.000
_cell.angle_alpha   90.00
_cell.angle_beta   90.00
_cell.angle_gamma   90.00
#
_symmetry.space_group_name_H-M   'P 1'
#
loop_
_entity.id
_entity.type
_entity.pdbx_description
1 polymer ?
#
loop_
_entity_poly.entity_id
_entity_poly.type
_entity_poly.pdbx_seq_one_letter_code
_entity_poly.pdbx_strand_id
1 'polypeptide(L)'
;MKNKKKIYYVSGILSAIFIPIIFLFYAILTYKEINVSVIDIGLPAKESATYEIPEEYKFPSTERGWKYKIINLPANFTQKDESKFYNLIKELQEKPYAKVGIRFQLNDDNNYNDFVKLLNLMLKTKQESYGFRSEDNSFYVVKYKQIEERASWCGTDIDGDEWNKKK
;
A
#
# COMPACT_ATOMS: atom_id res chain seq x y z
N MET A 1 -50.69 58.02 -16.13
CA MET A 1 -49.89 57.03 -15.38
C MET A 1 -48.94 56.33 -16.36
N LYS A 2 -47.62 56.36 -16.13
CA LYS A 2 -46.61 55.82 -17.05
C LYS A 2 -46.58 54.29 -16.91
N ASN A 3 -46.97 53.54 -17.95
CA ASN A 3 -46.92 52.07 -17.94
C ASN A 3 -45.45 51.61 -17.84
N LYS A 4 -45.09 50.94 -16.73
CA LYS A 4 -43.77 50.31 -16.58
C LYS A 4 -43.67 49.11 -17.53
N LYS A 5 -42.67 49.10 -18.42
CA LYS A 5 -42.36 47.93 -19.26
C LYS A 5 -41.91 46.77 -18.37
N LYS A 6 -42.53 45.60 -18.52
CA LYS A 6 -42.13 44.37 -17.81
C LYS A 6 -40.80 43.88 -18.37
N ILE A 7 -39.81 43.71 -17.50
CA ILE A 7 -38.48 43.18 -17.85
C ILE A 7 -38.55 41.67 -17.66
N TYR A 8 -38.35 40.91 -18.73
CA TYR A 8 -38.38 39.46 -18.70
C TYR A 8 -36.95 38.92 -18.63
N TYR A 9 -36.57 38.34 -17.49
CA TYR A 9 -35.24 37.77 -17.22
C TYR A 9 -35.07 36.35 -17.78
N VAL A 10 -35.64 36.08 -18.96
CA VAL A 10 -35.73 34.71 -19.52
C VAL A 10 -34.36 34.12 -19.76
N SER A 11 -33.40 34.90 -20.28
CA SER A 11 -32.02 34.45 -20.50
C SER A 11 -31.28 34.13 -19.20
N GLY A 12 -31.50 34.92 -18.14
CA GLY A 12 -30.90 34.67 -16.82
C GLY A 12 -31.47 33.42 -16.15
N ILE A 13 -32.78 33.20 -16.26
CA ILE A 13 -33.44 32.00 -15.72
C ILE A 13 -32.99 30.74 -16.49
N LEU A 14 -32.90 30.82 -17.82
CA LEU A 14 -32.35 29.74 -18.64
C LEU A 14 -30.92 29.41 -18.23
N SER A 15 -30.07 30.42 -18.07
CA SER A 15 -28.68 30.23 -17.63
C SER A 15 -28.59 29.60 -16.23
N ALA A 16 -29.40 30.06 -15.28
CA ALA A 16 -29.45 29.54 -13.92
C ALA A 16 -29.91 28.07 -13.83
N ILE A 17 -30.64 27.57 -14.84
CA ILE A 17 -31.08 26.18 -14.91
C ILE A 17 -30.10 25.33 -15.72
N PHE A 18 -29.70 25.78 -16.91
CA PHE A 18 -28.90 24.98 -17.83
C PHE A 18 -27.45 24.81 -17.35
N ILE A 19 -26.82 25.85 -16.79
CA ILE A 19 -25.43 25.76 -16.31
C ILE A 19 -25.26 24.66 -15.26
N PRO A 20 -26.03 24.62 -14.15
CA PRO A 20 -25.86 23.58 -13.14
C PRO A 20 -26.22 22.18 -13.66
N ILE A 21 -27.21 22.05 -14.56
CA ILE A 21 -27.57 20.74 -15.14
C ILE A 21 -26.44 20.21 -16.02
N ILE A 22 -25.87 21.05 -16.89
CA ILE A 22 -24.75 20.66 -17.75
C ILE A 22 -23.54 20.31 -16.88
N PHE A 23 -23.23 21.14 -15.89
CA PHE A 23 -22.11 20.88 -14.98
C PHE A 23 -22.30 19.56 -14.22
N LEU A 24 -23.50 19.30 -13.70
CA LEU A 24 -23.82 18.05 -13.00
C LEU A 24 -23.71 16.83 -13.92
N PHE A 25 -24.17 16.94 -15.16
CA PHE A 25 -24.10 15.86 -16.15
C PHE A 25 -22.64 15.45 -16.43
N TYR A 26 -21.78 16.43 -16.70
CA TYR A 26 -20.36 16.16 -16.94
C TYR A 26 -19.64 15.71 -15.65
N ALA A 27 -19.92 16.33 -14.51
CA ALA A 27 -19.34 15.95 -13.24
C ALA A 27 -19.64 14.49 -12.88
N ILE A 28 -20.89 14.03 -13.07
CA ILE A 28 -21.27 12.62 -12.80
C ILE A 28 -20.52 11.65 -13.72
N LEU A 29 -20.34 11.99 -15.00
CA LEU A 29 -19.57 11.15 -15.94
C LEU A 29 -18.11 11.03 -15.51
N THR A 30 -17.45 12.17 -15.23
CA THR A 30 -16.06 12.16 -14.76
C THR A 30 -15.93 11.42 -13.43
N TYR A 31 -16.86 11.61 -12.49
CA TYR A 31 -16.82 10.95 -11.19
C TYR A 31 -16.97 9.42 -11.29
N LYS A 32 -17.74 8.92 -12.26
CA LYS A 32 -17.85 7.48 -12.52
C LYS A 32 -16.59 6.88 -13.14
N GLU A 33 -15.82 7.68 -13.89
CA GLU A 33 -14.55 7.25 -14.47
C GLU A 33 -13.39 7.27 -13.45
N ILE A 34 -13.52 8.06 -12.38
CA ILE A 34 -12.54 8.10 -11.29
C ILE A 34 -12.67 6.82 -10.45
N ASN A 35 -11.87 5.81 -10.80
CA ASN A 35 -11.62 4.65 -9.96
C ASN A 35 -10.33 4.87 -9.16
N VAL A 36 -10.42 5.66 -8.08
CA VAL A 36 -9.29 5.84 -7.16
C VAL A 36 -9.23 4.66 -6.20
N SER A 37 -8.28 3.76 -6.44
CA SER A 37 -7.92 2.71 -5.49
C SER A 37 -6.80 3.23 -4.60
N VAL A 38 -7.13 3.45 -3.32
CA VAL A 38 -6.15 3.83 -2.29
C VAL A 38 -5.66 2.57 -1.60
N ILE A 39 -4.36 2.47 -1.39
CA ILE A 39 -3.77 1.42 -0.57
C ILE A 39 -3.50 2.04 0.80
N ASP A 40 -4.14 1.48 1.82
CA ASP A 40 -3.84 1.83 3.21
C ASP A 40 -2.62 1.02 3.67
N ILE A 41 -1.63 1.71 4.22
CA ILE A 41 -0.37 1.13 4.68
C ILE A 41 -0.18 1.57 6.13
N GLY A 42 -0.36 0.62 7.05
CA GLY A 42 -0.03 0.83 8.47
C GLY A 42 1.49 0.86 8.66
N LEU A 43 2.00 1.94 9.25
CA LEU A 43 3.38 1.99 9.71
C LEU A 43 3.48 1.42 11.14
N PRO A 44 4.47 0.57 11.44
CA PRO A 44 4.67 0.08 12.79
C PRO A 44 5.04 1.23 13.74
N ALA A 45 4.72 1.06 15.02
CA ALA A 45 5.11 2.01 16.05
C ALA A 45 6.64 2.12 16.14
N LYS A 46 7.15 3.34 16.36
CA LYS A 46 8.57 3.60 16.55
C LYS A 46 9.01 3.10 17.94
N GLU A 47 10.18 2.48 18.03
CA GLU A 47 10.81 2.16 19.33
C GLU A 47 10.96 3.41 20.20
N SER A 48 10.77 3.25 21.50
CA SER A 48 10.92 4.32 22.48
C SER A 48 11.60 3.79 23.74
N ALA A 49 12.03 4.67 24.65
CA ALA A 49 12.64 4.26 25.91
C ALA A 49 11.73 3.36 26.79
N THR A 50 10.42 3.36 26.54
CA THR A 50 9.42 2.59 27.30
C THR A 50 8.91 1.37 26.52
N TYR A 51 9.23 1.25 25.22
CA TYR A 51 8.73 0.19 24.35
C TYR A 51 9.81 -0.26 23.39
N GLU A 52 10.28 -1.49 23.59
CA GLU A 52 11.19 -2.20 22.71
C GLU A 52 10.39 -3.15 21.80
N ILE A 53 10.66 -3.10 20.50
CA ILE A 53 10.05 -4.04 19.55
C ILE A 53 10.70 -5.41 19.77
N PRO A 54 9.93 -6.51 19.93
CA PRO A 54 10.53 -7.84 20.05
C PRO A 54 11.35 -8.18 18.80
N GLU A 55 12.47 -8.89 18.97
CA GLU A 55 13.46 -9.11 17.90
C GLU A 55 12.87 -9.74 16.63
N GLU A 56 11.83 -10.56 16.78
CA GLU A 56 11.08 -11.21 15.70
C GLU A 56 10.27 -10.23 14.82
N TYR A 57 9.84 -9.10 15.37
CA TYR A 57 9.12 -8.05 14.63
C TYR A 57 10.05 -6.97 14.09
N LYS A 58 11.34 -7.02 14.44
CA LYS A 58 12.29 -6.04 13.92
C LYS A 58 12.57 -6.30 12.45
N PHE A 59 12.78 -5.20 11.72
CA PHE A 59 13.02 -5.23 10.29
C PHE A 59 14.20 -6.16 9.93
N PRO A 60 14.08 -7.01 8.89
CA PRO A 60 15.13 -7.92 8.50
C PRO A 60 16.24 -7.11 7.80
N SER A 61 17.26 -6.71 8.55
CA SER A 61 18.34 -5.84 8.05
C SER A 61 19.62 -6.64 7.79
N THR A 62 20.49 -6.09 6.96
CA THR A 62 21.85 -6.62 6.73
C THR A 62 22.67 -6.66 8.02
N GLU A 63 22.51 -5.68 8.91
CA GLU A 63 23.12 -5.64 10.25
C GLU A 63 22.71 -6.84 11.12
N ARG A 64 21.50 -7.39 10.90
CA ARG A 64 21.00 -8.61 11.55
C ARG A 64 21.40 -9.90 10.82
N GLY A 65 22.30 -9.82 9.84
CA GLY A 65 22.84 -10.95 9.08
C GLY A 65 21.99 -11.41 7.89
N TRP A 66 21.01 -10.60 7.45
CA TRP A 66 20.23 -10.92 6.26
C TRP A 66 21.00 -10.65 4.97
N LYS A 67 20.90 -11.58 4.02
CA LYS A 67 21.50 -11.47 2.69
C LYS A 67 20.43 -11.24 1.63
N TYR A 68 20.56 -10.16 0.87
CA TYR A 68 19.58 -9.79 -0.15
C TYR A 68 20.12 -9.97 -1.55
N LYS A 69 19.32 -10.58 -2.43
CA LYS A 69 19.48 -10.44 -3.86
C LYS A 69 18.87 -9.10 -4.27
N ILE A 70 19.73 -8.14 -4.61
CA ILE A 70 19.32 -6.78 -4.98
C ILE A 70 18.90 -6.77 -6.44
N ILE A 71 17.76 -6.16 -6.72
CA ILE A 71 17.21 -5.95 -8.05
C ILE A 71 16.85 -4.48 -8.16
N ASN A 72 17.49 -3.77 -9.07
CA ASN A 72 17.04 -2.43 -9.44
C ASN A 72 15.74 -2.58 -10.24
N LEU A 73 14.64 -2.05 -9.71
CA LEU A 73 13.32 -2.23 -10.29
C LEU A 73 13.22 -1.37 -11.56
N PRO A 74 12.99 -1.97 -12.75
CA PRO A 74 12.81 -1.19 -13.96
C PRO A 74 11.51 -0.38 -13.86
N ALA A 75 11.56 0.89 -14.27
CA ALA A 75 10.37 1.72 -14.41
C ALA A 75 9.42 1.14 -15.46
N ASN A 76 8.12 1.19 -15.19
CA ASN A 76 7.06 0.66 -16.05
C ASN A 76 7.32 -0.79 -16.49
N PHE A 77 7.81 -1.63 -15.59
CA PHE A 77 8.27 -2.97 -15.94
C PHE A 77 7.20 -3.80 -16.64
N THR A 78 7.67 -4.61 -17.59
CA THR A 78 6.81 -5.34 -18.53
C THR A 78 6.32 -6.65 -17.91
N GLN A 79 5.35 -7.30 -18.57
CA GLN A 79 4.89 -8.64 -18.18
C GLN A 79 6.02 -9.68 -18.17
N LYS A 80 7.05 -9.50 -19.02
CA LYS A 80 8.23 -10.36 -19.03
C LYS A 80 9.04 -10.21 -17.74
N ASP A 81 9.19 -8.98 -17.25
CA ASP A 81 9.92 -8.71 -16.00
C ASP A 81 9.11 -9.18 -14.79
N GLU A 82 7.79 -8.97 -14.83
CA GLU A 82 6.86 -9.53 -13.84
C GLU A 82 6.99 -11.06 -13.74
N SER A 83 7.06 -11.77 -14.88
CA SER A 83 7.24 -13.22 -14.91
C SER A 83 8.58 -13.66 -14.32
N LYS A 84 9.65 -12.90 -14.55
CA LYS A 84 10.96 -13.16 -13.92
C LYS A 84 10.89 -12.98 -12.41
N PHE A 85 10.27 -11.90 -11.94
CA PHE A 85 10.13 -11.61 -10.51
C PHE A 85 9.25 -12.64 -9.82
N TYR A 86 8.17 -13.10 -10.47
CA TYR A 86 7.34 -14.20 -10.00
C TYR A 86 8.18 -15.45 -9.72
N ASN A 87 8.98 -15.88 -10.70
CA ASN A 87 9.82 -17.07 -10.56
C ASN A 87 10.88 -16.90 -9.47
N LEU A 88 11.45 -15.70 -9.35
CA LEU A 88 12.42 -15.38 -8.32
C LEU A 88 11.84 -15.49 -6.91
N ILE A 89 10.62 -15.01 -6.71
CA ILE A 89 9.91 -15.12 -5.43
C ILE A 89 9.59 -16.59 -5.14
N LYS A 90 9.17 -17.36 -6.16
CA LYS A 90 8.95 -18.81 -6.02
C LYS A 90 10.22 -19.57 -5.63
N GLU A 91 11.35 -19.24 -6.25
CA GLU A 91 12.66 -19.81 -5.89
C GLU A 91 13.03 -19.47 -4.44
N LEU A 92 12.74 -18.25 -3.97
CA LEU A 92 12.94 -17.87 -2.57
C LEU A 92 12.04 -18.71 -1.62
N GLN A 93 10.80 -18.99 -2.02
CA GLN A 93 9.86 -19.79 -1.23
C GLN A 93 10.29 -21.26 -1.11
N GLU A 94 10.91 -21.83 -2.15
CA GLU A 94 11.37 -23.23 -2.17
C GLU A 94 12.63 -23.46 -1.32
N LYS A 95 13.46 -22.42 -1.12
CA LYS A 95 14.68 -22.52 -0.33
C LYS A 95 14.38 -22.83 1.15
N PRO A 96 15.26 -23.58 1.84
CA PRO A 96 15.12 -23.78 3.28
C PRO A 96 15.14 -22.43 4.01
N TYR A 97 14.49 -22.37 5.18
CA TYR A 97 14.46 -21.16 5.99
C TYR A 97 15.88 -20.69 6.27
N ALA A 98 16.21 -19.51 5.77
CA ALA A 98 17.48 -18.84 5.95
C ALA A 98 17.22 -17.32 5.97
N LYS A 99 18.12 -16.56 6.59
CA LYS A 99 18.12 -15.08 6.58
C LYS A 99 18.50 -14.56 5.18
N VAL A 100 17.67 -14.86 4.20
CA VAL A 100 17.84 -14.48 2.80
C VAL A 100 16.56 -13.86 2.27
N GLY A 101 16.71 -12.92 1.34
CA GLY A 101 15.57 -12.25 0.74
C GLY A 101 15.90 -11.62 -0.60
N ILE A 102 14.91 -10.96 -1.16
CA ILE A 102 15.02 -10.15 -2.37
C ILE A 102 14.77 -8.70 -1.96
N ARG A 103 15.61 -7.79 -2.45
CA ARG A 103 15.42 -6.35 -2.28
C ARG A 103 15.19 -5.74 -3.65
N PHE A 104 13.98 -5.29 -3.92
CA PHE A 104 13.68 -4.47 -5.07
C PHE A 104 13.99 -3.01 -4.73
N GLN A 105 15.05 -2.46 -5.29
CA GLN A 105 15.43 -1.06 -5.14
C GLN A 105 14.63 -0.23 -6.14
N LEU A 106 13.83 0.71 -5.63
CA LEU A 106 13.13 1.68 -6.46
C LEU A 106 14.05 2.88 -6.74
N ASN A 107 13.82 3.53 -7.88
CA ASN A 107 14.47 4.76 -8.31
C ASN A 107 13.42 5.85 -8.61
N ASP A 108 13.89 7.03 -9.00
CA ASP A 108 13.03 8.20 -9.25
C ASP A 108 12.14 8.06 -10.50
N ASP A 109 12.45 7.11 -11.38
CA ASP A 109 11.65 6.82 -12.58
C ASP A 109 10.46 5.90 -12.28
N ASN A 110 10.47 5.20 -11.13
CA ASN A 110 9.37 4.34 -10.74
C ASN A 110 8.15 5.16 -10.33
N ASN A 111 6.97 4.68 -10.73
CA ASN A 111 5.70 5.31 -10.37
C ASN A 111 4.86 4.42 -9.45
N TYR A 112 3.72 4.95 -9.00
CA TYR A 112 2.77 4.23 -8.16
C TYR A 112 2.33 2.89 -8.77
N ASN A 113 2.18 2.81 -10.09
CA ASN A 113 1.78 1.58 -10.77
C ASN A 113 2.86 0.48 -10.66
N ASP A 114 4.15 0.82 -10.70
CA ASP A 114 5.23 -0.15 -10.46
C ASP A 114 5.18 -0.72 -9.04
N PHE A 115 4.90 0.12 -8.05
CA PHE A 115 4.71 -0.31 -6.66
C PHE A 115 3.48 -1.22 -6.51
N VAL A 116 2.35 -0.85 -7.11
CA VAL A 116 1.12 -1.67 -7.13
C VAL A 116 1.36 -3.02 -7.80
N LYS A 117 2.13 -3.07 -8.90
CA LYS A 117 2.48 -4.34 -9.55
C LYS A 117 3.34 -5.24 -8.64
N LEU A 118 4.25 -4.68 -7.85
CA LEU A 118 5.00 -5.46 -6.84
C LEU A 118 4.06 -6.05 -5.77
N LEU A 119 3.10 -5.28 -5.27
CA LEU A 119 2.09 -5.79 -4.33
C LEU A 119 1.24 -6.90 -4.96
N ASN A 120 0.79 -6.70 -6.21
CA ASN A 120 0.07 -7.72 -6.96
C ASN A 120 0.92 -8.99 -7.17
N LEU A 121 2.23 -8.88 -7.36
CA LEU A 121 3.14 -10.02 -7.40
C LEU A 121 3.16 -10.79 -6.08
N MET A 122 3.16 -10.09 -4.94
CA MET A 122 3.08 -10.75 -3.62
C MET A 122 1.77 -11.52 -3.47
N LEU A 123 0.65 -10.92 -3.88
CA LEU A 123 -0.66 -11.58 -3.90
C LEU A 123 -0.66 -12.82 -4.81
N LYS A 124 -0.16 -12.71 -6.04
CA LYS A 124 -0.08 -13.82 -7.01
C LYS A 124 0.82 -14.96 -6.52
N THR A 125 1.92 -14.63 -5.85
CA THR A 125 2.87 -15.62 -5.32
C THR A 125 2.46 -16.17 -3.96
N LYS A 126 1.41 -15.61 -3.33
CA LYS A 126 1.01 -15.85 -1.93
C LYS A 126 2.18 -15.66 -0.97
N GLN A 127 2.97 -14.62 -1.21
CA GLN A 127 4.10 -14.29 -0.37
C GLN A 127 3.59 -13.60 0.91
N GLU A 128 3.83 -14.23 2.06
CA GLU A 128 3.27 -13.77 3.34
C GLU A 128 4.07 -12.62 3.95
N SER A 129 5.38 -12.57 3.67
CA SER A 129 6.28 -11.60 4.31
C SER A 129 7.00 -10.74 3.30
N TYR A 130 6.60 -9.47 3.30
CA TYR A 130 7.19 -8.41 2.50
C TYR A 130 6.93 -7.07 3.19
N GLY A 131 7.67 -6.04 2.80
CA GLY A 131 7.48 -4.71 3.35
C GLY A 131 8.21 -3.66 2.54
N PHE A 132 7.69 -2.44 2.58
CA PHE A 132 8.34 -1.27 2.00
C PHE A 132 9.10 -0.52 3.10
N ARG A 133 10.30 -0.10 2.76
CA ARG A 133 11.13 0.75 3.61
C ARG A 133 11.43 2.04 2.89
N SER A 134 10.99 3.16 3.47
CA SER A 134 11.10 4.48 2.86
C SER A 134 12.50 5.05 2.94
N GLU A 135 13.29 4.73 3.99
CA GLU A 135 14.62 5.34 4.17
C GLU A 135 15.59 5.00 3.05
N ASP A 136 15.41 3.84 2.40
CA ASP A 136 16.25 3.38 1.30
C ASP A 136 15.46 3.04 0.04
N ASN A 137 14.22 3.57 -0.05
CA ASN A 137 13.29 3.42 -1.17
C ASN A 137 13.26 1.98 -1.73
N SER A 138 13.11 1.00 -0.84
CA SER A 138 13.26 -0.41 -1.20
C SER A 138 12.09 -1.25 -0.72
N PHE A 139 11.69 -2.18 -1.58
CA PHE A 139 10.68 -3.19 -1.29
C PHE A 139 11.38 -4.52 -1.00
N TYR A 140 11.13 -5.04 0.19
CA TYR A 140 11.79 -6.23 0.73
C TYR A 140 10.84 -7.41 0.67
N VAL A 141 11.36 -8.55 0.21
CA VAL A 141 10.65 -9.83 0.19
C VAL A 141 11.52 -10.84 0.93
N VAL A 142 10.97 -11.44 1.97
CA VAL A 142 11.71 -12.30 2.89
C VAL A 142 10.88 -13.53 3.24
N LYS A 143 11.55 -14.60 3.67
CA LYS A 143 10.88 -15.78 4.21
C LYS A 143 11.11 -15.82 5.71
N TYR A 144 10.09 -15.50 6.51
CA TYR A 144 10.14 -15.76 7.95
C TYR A 144 9.67 -17.18 8.24
N LYS A 145 10.24 -17.80 9.27
CA LYS A 145 9.64 -18.97 9.88
C LYS A 145 8.45 -18.44 10.68
N GLN A 146 7.24 -18.76 10.25
CA GLN A 146 6.04 -18.47 11.04
C GLN A 146 6.23 -19.17 12.38
N ILE A 147 6.35 -18.38 13.46
CA ILE A 147 6.27 -18.93 14.80
C ILE A 147 4.81 -19.39 14.92
N GLU A 148 4.59 -20.69 15.15
CA GLU A 148 3.25 -21.21 15.49
C GLU A 148 2.88 -20.69 16.88
N GLU A 149 2.62 -19.38 17.01
CA GLU A 149 1.99 -18.83 18.20
C GLU A 149 0.58 -18.41 17.86
N ARG A 150 -0.32 -19.26 18.35
CA ARG A 150 -1.77 -19.08 18.34
C ARG A 150 -2.13 -18.00 19.36
N ALA A 151 -1.79 -16.76 19.07
CA ALA A 151 -2.34 -15.60 19.78
C ALA A 151 -3.09 -14.77 18.75
N SER A 152 -4.41 -14.86 18.80
CA SER A 152 -5.37 -14.05 18.08
C SER A 152 -4.89 -12.59 17.97
N TRP A 153 -4.36 -12.23 16.80
CA TRP A 153 -4.19 -10.85 16.41
C TRP A 153 -5.43 -10.46 15.64
N CYS A 154 -6.08 -9.38 16.10
CA CYS A 154 -7.38 -8.83 15.70
C CYS A 154 -8.59 -9.35 16.51
N GLY A 155 -8.85 -8.71 17.66
CA GLY A 155 -10.21 -8.50 18.15
C GLY A 155 -10.89 -9.66 18.87
N THR A 156 -10.17 -10.48 19.64
CA THR A 156 -10.82 -11.26 20.70
C THR A 156 -10.52 -10.61 22.04
N ASP A 157 -11.60 -10.27 22.74
CA ASP A 157 -11.61 -9.74 24.10
C ASP A 157 -10.68 -10.56 25.01
N ILE A 158 -9.52 -9.99 25.32
CA ILE A 158 -8.74 -10.42 26.47
C ILE A 158 -8.97 -9.33 27.49
N ASP A 159 -9.87 -9.62 28.44
CA ASP A 159 -10.11 -8.80 29.63
C ASP A 159 -8.78 -8.35 30.22
N GLY A 160 -8.71 -7.05 30.54
CA GLY A 160 -7.49 -6.30 30.84
C GLY A 160 -6.81 -6.60 32.19
N ASP A 161 -6.65 -7.87 32.56
CA ASP A 161 -6.22 -8.24 33.91
C ASP A 161 -4.84 -8.93 34.02
N GLU A 162 -4.09 -9.13 32.93
CA GLU A 162 -2.77 -9.81 33.02
C GLU A 162 -1.53 -8.89 33.04
N TRP A 163 -1.67 -7.57 32.85
CA TRP A 163 -0.52 -6.65 32.95
C TRP A 163 -0.09 -6.32 34.38
N ASN A 164 -0.78 -6.83 35.41
CA ASN A 164 -0.56 -6.50 36.82
C ASN A 164 0.07 -7.63 37.67
N LYS A 165 0.92 -8.47 37.09
CA LYS A 165 1.75 -9.40 37.89
C LYS A 165 3.22 -9.39 37.45
N LYS A 166 3.94 -8.39 37.94
CA LYS A 166 5.36 -8.50 38.36
C LYS A 166 5.70 -7.29 39.24
N LYS A 167 5.60 -7.49 40.55
CA LYS A 167 6.39 -6.79 41.57
C LYS A 167 7.31 -7.81 42.19
#